data_AF-A0A256XJ10-F1
#
_entry.id   AF-A0A256XJ10-F1
#
_cell.length_a   1.000
_cell.length_b   1.000
_cell.length_c   1.000
_cell.angle_alpha   90.00
_cell.angle_beta   90.00
_cell.angle_gamma   90.00
#
_symmetry.space_group_name_H-M   'P 1'
#
loop_
_entity.id
_entity.type
_entity.pdbx_description
1 polymer ?
#
loop_
_entity_poly.entity_id
_entity_poly.type
_entity_poly.pdbx_seq_one_letter_code
_entity_poly.pdbx_strand_id
1 'polypeptide(L)'
;MEEFSKIEKFVIAYIWHEFFGKLYFSSSDKPEDFLAKTIASELIKEKEMRKRQELTKLIAQAINKLKEYWILQVSGYEVTLTSYGQNLAQSIPKAEYEKLKNEISAGKFK
;
A
#
# COMPACT_ATOMS: atom_id res chain seq x y z
N MET A 1 -9.31 1.33 19.23
CA MET A 1 -8.46 0.81 18.14
C MET A 1 -7.98 2.00 17.35
N GLU A 2 -6.67 2.08 17.06
CA GLU A 2 -6.14 3.14 16.21
C GLU A 2 -6.81 3.05 14.83
N GLU A 3 -7.37 4.16 14.35
CA GLU A 3 -8.00 4.19 13.05
C GLU A 3 -6.93 4.24 11.96
N PHE A 4 -6.89 3.23 11.08
CA PHE A 4 -5.99 3.24 9.94
C PHE A 4 -6.32 4.39 8.99
N SER A 5 -5.29 5.10 8.54
CA SER A 5 -5.42 6.15 7.55
C SER A 5 -5.91 5.60 6.20
N LYS A 6 -6.37 6.49 5.32
CA LYS A 6 -6.78 6.11 3.95
C LYS A 6 -5.67 5.36 3.21
N ILE A 7 -4.43 5.81 3.33
CA ILE A 7 -3.27 5.20 2.66
C ILE A 7 -2.94 3.85 3.27
N GLU A 8 -3.01 3.70 4.59
CA GLU A 8 -2.81 2.42 5.27
C GLU A 8 -3.87 1.38 4.85
N LYS A 9 -5.16 1.76 4.89
CA LYS A 9 -6.26 0.91 4.41
C LYS A 9 -6.06 0.52 2.95
N PHE A 10 -5.66 1.46 2.11
CA PHE A 10 -5.39 1.21 0.70
C PHE A 10 -4.23 0.22 0.51
N VAL A 11 -3.11 0.37 1.21
CA VAL A 11 -1.95 -0.56 1.08
C VAL A 11 -2.32 -1.99 1.49
N ILE A 12 -3.03 -2.15 2.61
CA ILE A 12 -3.54 -3.46 3.05
C ILE A 12 -4.41 -4.09 1.96
N ALA A 13 -5.39 -3.33 1.47
CA ALA A 13 -6.34 -3.80 0.48
C ALA A 13 -5.69 -4.06 -0.89
N TYR A 14 -4.72 -3.25 -1.30
CA TYR A 14 -3.97 -3.41 -2.54
C TYR A 14 -3.22 -4.76 -2.56
N ILE A 15 -2.47 -5.06 -1.51
CA ILE A 15 -1.73 -6.33 -1.40
C ILE A 15 -2.70 -7.53 -1.41
N TRP A 16 -3.88 -7.39 -0.79
CA TRP A 16 -4.89 -8.43 -0.79
C TRP A 16 -5.58 -8.63 -2.14
N HIS A 17 -6.14 -7.58 -2.74
CA HIS A 17 -6.98 -7.69 -3.94
C HIS A 17 -6.16 -7.87 -5.22
N GLU A 18 -4.95 -7.33 -5.30
CA GLU A 18 -4.09 -7.44 -6.49
C GLU A 18 -3.14 -8.65 -6.41
N PHE A 19 -2.76 -9.08 -5.20
CA PHE A 19 -1.73 -10.12 -4.99
C PHE A 19 -2.14 -11.23 -4.02
N PHE A 20 -3.41 -11.33 -3.65
CA PHE A 20 -3.92 -12.36 -2.73
C PHE A 20 -3.16 -12.41 -1.40
N GLY A 21 -2.72 -11.24 -0.92
CA GLY A 21 -2.06 -11.07 0.36
C GLY A 21 -0.55 -11.29 0.34
N LYS A 22 0.05 -11.58 -0.81
CA LYS A 22 1.49 -11.86 -0.91
C LYS A 22 2.08 -11.42 -2.25
N LEU A 23 3.09 -10.57 -2.17
CA LEU A 23 3.79 -9.98 -3.31
C LEU A 23 5.28 -10.35 -3.27
N TYR A 24 5.81 -10.74 -4.42
CA TYR A 24 7.25 -10.91 -4.64
C TYR A 24 7.76 -9.83 -5.58
N PHE A 25 8.96 -9.32 -5.32
CA PHE A 25 9.59 -8.30 -6.15
C PHE A 25 11.11 -8.48 -6.17
N SER A 26 11.77 -7.98 -7.21
CA SER A 26 13.23 -7.95 -7.29
C SER A 26 13.69 -6.52 -7.42
N SER A 27 14.48 -6.04 -6.45
CA SER A 27 15.01 -4.68 -6.43
C SER A 27 16.29 -4.59 -5.62
N SER A 28 17.16 -3.64 -5.98
CA SER A 28 18.30 -3.21 -5.16
C SER A 28 17.92 -2.14 -4.12
N ASP A 29 16.73 -1.53 -4.25
CA ASP A 29 16.20 -0.54 -3.31
C ASP A 29 15.69 -1.23 -2.03
N LYS A 30 15.48 -0.42 -0.98
CA LYS A 30 14.72 -0.89 0.19
C LYS A 30 13.31 -1.31 -0.27
N PRO A 31 12.78 -2.44 0.25
CA PRO A 31 11.46 -2.93 -0.12
C PRO A 31 10.34 -1.88 -0.05
N GLU A 32 10.34 -1.07 1.01
CA GLU A 32 9.32 -0.05 1.24
C GLU A 32 9.36 1.04 0.17
N ASP A 33 10.56 1.49 -0.20
CA ASP A 33 10.76 2.51 -1.22
C ASP A 33 10.38 1.98 -2.61
N PHE A 34 10.79 0.74 -2.91
CA PHE A 34 10.46 0.09 -4.17
C PHE A 34 8.94 -0.04 -4.36
N LEU A 35 8.26 -0.57 -3.35
CA LEU A 35 6.80 -0.76 -3.40
C LEU A 35 6.07 0.56 -3.47
N ALA A 36 6.49 1.54 -2.67
CA ALA A 36 5.87 2.85 -2.69
C ALA A 36 6.03 3.56 -4.05
N LYS A 37 7.19 3.44 -4.70
CA LYS A 37 7.41 3.97 -6.06
C LYS A 37 6.53 3.24 -7.07
N THR A 38 6.49 1.91 -6.99
CA THR A 38 5.70 1.06 -7.91
C THR A 38 4.22 1.42 -7.83
N ILE A 39 3.64 1.35 -6.64
CA ILE A 39 2.23 1.63 -6.41
C ILE A 39 1.87 3.08 -6.81
N ALA A 40 2.69 4.07 -6.42
CA ALA A 40 2.44 5.46 -6.81
C ALA A 40 2.52 5.67 -8.33
N SER A 41 3.39 4.92 -9.02
CA SER A 41 3.56 5.02 -10.47
C SER A 41 2.36 4.49 -11.25
N GLU A 42 1.66 3.49 -10.70
CA GLU A 42 0.44 2.92 -11.27
C GLU A 42 -0.76 3.88 -11.13
N LEU A 43 -0.85 4.61 -10.02
CA LEU A 43 -2.00 5.45 -9.70
C LEU A 43 -1.90 6.87 -10.26
N ILE A 44 -0.69 7.42 -10.30
CA ILE A 44 -0.46 8.82 -10.69
C ILE A 44 0.44 8.86 -11.91
N LYS A 45 0.03 9.56 -12.96
CA LYS A 45 0.78 9.70 -14.21
C LYS A 45 2.12 10.41 -13.99
N GLU A 46 3.11 10.09 -14.80
CA GLU A 46 4.46 10.65 -14.71
C GLU A 46 4.49 12.18 -14.81
N LYS A 47 3.63 12.77 -15.64
CA LYS A 47 3.50 14.24 -15.75
C LYS A 47 3.10 14.94 -14.44
N GLU A 48 2.54 14.22 -13.47
CA GLU A 48 2.14 14.74 -12.15
C GLU A 48 3.20 14.44 -11.07
N MET A 49 4.48 14.64 -11.40
CA MET A 49 5.64 14.29 -10.57
C MET A 49 5.51 14.69 -9.09
N ARG A 50 5.01 15.90 -8.79
CA ARG A 50 4.85 16.37 -7.40
C ARG A 50 3.88 15.50 -6.61
N LYS A 51 2.70 15.20 -7.18
CA LYS A 51 1.70 14.35 -6.53
C LYS A 51 2.19 12.91 -6.41
N ARG A 52 2.89 12.40 -7.44
CA ARG A 52 3.49 11.06 -7.42
C ARG A 52 4.51 10.94 -6.29
N GLN A 53 5.40 11.92 -6.14
CA GLN A 53 6.39 11.94 -5.06
C GLN A 53 5.76 12.05 -3.67
N GLU A 54 4.70 12.85 -3.52
CA GLU A 54 3.94 12.92 -2.26
C GLU A 54 3.31 11.57 -1.91
N LEU A 55 2.62 10.95 -2.87
CA LEU A 55 2.00 9.64 -2.68
C LEU A 55 3.05 8.56 -2.36
N THR A 56 4.20 8.55 -3.04
CA THR A 56 5.31 7.65 -2.72
C THR A 56 5.73 7.80 -1.25
N LYS A 57 5.90 9.03 -0.74
CA LYS A 57 6.26 9.24 0.67
C LYS A 57 5.19 8.70 1.62
N LEU A 58 3.91 8.96 1.33
CA LEU A 58 2.80 8.50 2.16
C LEU A 58 2.68 6.97 2.17
N ILE A 59 2.85 6.31 1.02
CA ILE A 59 2.82 4.84 0.94
C ILE A 59 4.01 4.24 1.69
N ALA A 60 5.22 4.80 1.54
CA ALA A 60 6.39 4.31 2.27
C ALA A 60 6.20 4.42 3.80
N GLN A 61 5.61 5.53 4.27
CA GLN A 61 5.25 5.71 5.69
C GLN A 61 4.21 4.68 6.13
N ALA A 62 3.16 4.46 5.32
CA ALA A 62 2.13 3.47 5.60
C ALA A 62 2.73 2.05 5.69
N ILE A 63 3.59 1.64 4.75
CA ILE A 63 4.24 0.33 4.79
C ILE A 63 5.06 0.16 6.07
N ASN A 64 5.87 1.16 6.45
CA ASN A 64 6.65 1.09 7.70
C ASN A 64 5.77 0.92 8.93
N LYS A 65 4.70 1.72 9.06
CA LYS A 65 3.77 1.60 10.18
C LYS A 65 3.00 0.27 10.20
N LEU A 66 2.58 -0.22 9.03
CA LEU A 66 1.95 -1.53 8.90
C LEU A 66 2.90 -2.69 9.28
N LYS A 67 4.21 -2.54 9.04
CA LYS A 67 5.22 -3.48 9.55
C LYS A 67 5.34 -3.42 11.06
N GLU A 68 5.45 -2.21 11.63
CA GLU A 68 5.54 -1.99 13.07
C GLU A 68 4.33 -2.58 13.81
N TYR A 69 3.15 -2.50 13.20
CA TYR A 69 1.89 -3.03 13.75
C TYR A 69 1.65 -4.50 13.42
N TRP A 70 2.66 -5.19 12.88
CA TRP A 70 2.60 -6.61 12.55
C TRP A 70 1.47 -6.97 11.56
N ILE A 71 1.11 -6.05 10.68
CA ILE A 71 0.12 -6.26 9.60
C ILE A 71 0.81 -6.78 8.35
N LEU A 72 2.00 -6.24 8.06
CA LEU A 72 2.86 -6.67 6.98
C LEU A 72 4.14 -7.28 7.53
N GLN A 73 4.57 -8.37 6.91
CA GLN A 73 5.92 -8.87 7.01
C GLN A 73 6.66 -8.56 5.72
N VAL A 74 7.86 -8.00 5.84
CA VAL A 74 8.77 -7.75 4.72
C VAL A 74 10.03 -8.55 4.96
N SER A 75 10.35 -9.47 4.06
CA SER A 75 11.51 -10.36 4.16
C SER A 75 12.21 -10.44 2.81
N GLY A 76 13.36 -9.77 2.69
CA GLY A 76 14.12 -9.70 1.44
C GLY A 76 13.28 -9.19 0.27
N TYR A 77 12.86 -10.13 -0.59
CA TYR A 77 12.14 -9.91 -1.86
C TYR A 77 10.64 -10.20 -1.77
N GLU A 78 10.10 -10.30 -0.56
CA GLU A 78 8.71 -10.67 -0.30
C GLU A 78 8.04 -9.68 0.65
N VAL A 79 6.79 -9.33 0.34
CA VAL A 79 5.86 -8.67 1.27
C VAL A 79 4.59 -9.48 1.39
N THR A 80 4.23 -9.80 2.63
CA THR A 80 3.09 -10.68 2.94
C THR A 80 2.25 -10.09 4.05
N LEU A 81 0.93 -10.15 3.90
CA LEU A 81 0.00 -9.89 4.99
C LEU A 81 0.13 -11.01 6.04
N THR A 82 0.38 -10.63 7.29
CA THR A 82 0.31 -11.56 8.41
C THR A 82 -1.13 -12.06 8.59
N SER A 83 -1.35 -13.07 9.45
CA SER A 83 -2.72 -13.52 9.76
C SER A 83 -3.60 -12.37 10.28
N TYR A 84 -3.03 -11.43 11.04
CA TYR A 84 -3.75 -10.24 11.48
C TYR A 84 -4.06 -9.29 10.31
N GLY A 85 -3.08 -9.05 9.43
CA GLY A 85 -3.28 -8.24 8.23
C GLY A 85 -4.30 -8.80 7.26
N GLN A 86 -4.37 -10.13 7.11
CA GLN A 86 -5.37 -10.79 6.26
C GLN A 86 -6.78 -10.59 6.80
N ASN A 87 -7.00 -10.71 8.11
CA ASN A 87 -8.30 -10.44 8.72
C ASN A 87 -8.74 -8.99 8.50
N LEU A 88 -7.82 -8.03 8.64
CA LEU A 88 -8.10 -6.63 8.33
C LEU A 88 -8.43 -6.44 6.84
N ALA A 89 -7.66 -7.04 5.94
CA ALA A 89 -7.91 -6.93 4.51
C ALA A 89 -9.27 -7.49 4.09
N GLN A 90 -9.70 -8.61 4.70
CA GLN A 90 -11.02 -9.20 4.44
C GLN A 90 -12.18 -8.29 4.87
N SER A 91 -11.96 -7.41 5.84
CA SER A 91 -12.95 -6.38 6.22
C SER A 91 -13.06 -5.23 5.21
N ILE A 92 -12.14 -5.13 4.25
CA ILE A 92 -12.14 -4.12 3.18
C ILE A 92 -12.61 -4.78 1.87
N PRO A 93 -13.91 -4.73 1.55
CA PRO A 93 -14.44 -5.37 0.35
C PRO A 93 -13.86 -4.74 -0.91
N LYS A 94 -13.90 -5.47 -2.04
CA LYS A 94 -13.38 -4.98 -3.33
C LYS A 94 -13.95 -3.62 -3.73
N ALA A 95 -15.23 -3.36 -3.47
CA ALA A 95 -15.85 -2.06 -3.76
C ALA A 95 -15.21 -0.90 -2.97
N GLU A 96 -14.85 -1.13 -1.71
CA GLU A 96 -14.16 -0.12 -0.90
C GLU A 96 -12.71 0.08 -1.35
N TYR A 97 -12.02 -1.00 -1.71
CA TYR A 97 -10.71 -0.93 -2.35
C TYR A 97 -10.72 -0.06 -3.63
N GLU A 98 -11.65 -0.31 -4.55
CA GLU A 98 -11.77 0.47 -5.78
C GLU A 98 -12.09 1.94 -5.50
N LYS A 99 -12.91 2.23 -4.46
CA LYS A 99 -13.17 3.60 -4.02
C LYS A 99 -11.88 4.28 -3.53
N LEU A 100 -11.10 3.62 -2.68
CA LEU A 100 -9.81 4.12 -2.19
C LEU A 100 -8.85 4.38 -3.37
N LYS A 101 -8.74 3.41 -4.29
CA LYS A 101 -7.89 3.50 -5.49
C LYS A 101 -8.25 4.73 -6.33
N ASN A 102 -9.54 4.96 -6.57
CA ASN A 102 -10.03 6.10 -7.35
C ASN A 102 -9.79 7.45 -6.64
N GLU A 103 -10.04 7.53 -5.34
CA GLU A 103 -9.79 8.75 -4.56
C GLU A 103 -8.30 9.11 -4.52
N ILE A 104 -7.44 8.13 -4.29
CA ILE A 104 -5.98 8.32 -4.26
C ILE A 104 -5.45 8.68 -5.65
N SER A 105 -5.94 8.03 -6.71
CA SER A 105 -5.58 8.38 -8.10
C SER A 105 -5.99 9.83 -8.46
N ALA A 106 -7.08 10.32 -7.87
CA ALA A 106 -7.51 11.72 -8.00
C ALA A 106 -6.70 12.71 -7.13
N GLY A 107 -5.75 12.24 -6.33
CA GLY A 107 -4.92 13.05 -5.43
C GLY A 107 -5.54 13.33 -4.06
N LYS A 108 -6.59 12.60 -3.65
CA LYS A 108 -7.26 12.77 -2.36
C LYS A 108 -6.66 11.84 -1.30
N PHE A 109 -5.46 12.18 -0.80
CA PHE A 109 -4.69 11.31 0.10
C PHE A 109 -5.14 11.32 1.57
N LYS A 110 -5.91 12.34 1.98
CA LYS A 110 -6.51 12.46 3.32
C LYS A 110 -7.93 11.93 3.34
#